data_AF-A0A7V2HDI0-F1
#
_entry.id   AF-A0A7V2HDI0-F1
#
_cell.length_a   1.000
_cell.length_b   1.000
_cell.length_c   1.000
_cell.angle_alpha   90.00
_cell.angle_beta   90.00
_cell.angle_gamma   90.00
#
_symmetry.space_group_name_H-M   'P 1'
#
loop_
_entity.id
_entity.type
_entity.pdbx_description
1 polymer ?
#
loop_
_entity_poly.entity_id
_entity_poly.type
_entity_poly.pdbx_seq_one_letter_code
_entity_poly.pdbx_strand_id
1 'polypeptide(L)'
;MAQGSRQRARRRHERGSSLAVPLGRPGHRAARVRLRSRQRRPRGPAQPRRGPALSQIPADQGRLPRRPRRSVQPRPQPRDRTSRRGRRDSPPPGVRPARLAAVRVRVAGVFFAALVLSVPAQEAFFRVDVDLVNIPVQVTAADGALIRDLDAADFELLDNGDPRPVDKVWLDTDLPLTIGILLDVSDSQGGQAAEQRRALAAFFEELLRPEDRAFVVAVGMDVTLAADLTASAERLSGAVETVLSGAPGGSPLGEQCPKRSFPPPPAGGDTMIVSACGGTALWNGAWAAIRYKLAGAPGRKALLILSDGVDTGSTRSLKETLAEAHRGEVVVYAIKYPRHPRARGVYGLQRLAEETGGVQYLAGQTRYEDAFRRIAGDLRSQDVLSLRPGLPPGTHRVEVRVRRPGARVRARSAYVRSPLP
;
A
#
# COMPACT_ATOMS: atom_id res chain seq x y z
N MET A 1 85.58 -14.47 8.61
CA MET A 1 84.83 -14.99 7.44
C MET A 1 83.93 -13.84 6.97
N ALA A 2 84.32 -13.12 5.90
CA ALA A 2 83.73 -13.22 4.55
C ALA A 2 82.25 -12.74 4.52
N GLN A 3 81.89 -11.53 4.07
CA GLN A 3 81.86 -11.00 2.67
C GLN A 3 80.88 -11.78 1.76
N GLY A 4 80.00 -11.20 0.91
CA GLY A 4 79.61 -9.80 0.57
C GLY A 4 78.18 -9.84 -0.04
N SER A 5 77.59 -8.93 -0.86
CA SER A 5 77.85 -7.60 -1.46
C SER A 5 76.45 -7.05 -1.93
N ARG A 6 76.10 -5.76 -2.10
CA ARG A 6 76.52 -4.70 -3.08
C ARG A 6 76.56 -5.16 -4.57
N GLN A 7 76.10 -4.42 -5.60
CA GLN A 7 75.29 -3.17 -5.71
C GLN A 7 74.89 -2.89 -7.20
N ARG A 8 73.73 -2.23 -7.43
CA ARG A 8 73.38 -1.19 -8.46
C ARG A 8 73.86 -1.21 -9.94
N ALA A 9 72.94 -0.71 -10.80
CA ALA A 9 73.12 0.05 -12.08
C ALA A 9 73.36 -0.76 -13.39
N ARG A 10 73.20 -0.23 -14.62
CA ARG A 10 73.19 1.17 -15.15
C ARG A 10 72.14 1.46 -16.26
N ARG A 11 71.99 2.77 -16.56
CA ARG A 11 71.22 3.43 -17.64
C ARG A 11 71.75 3.18 -19.08
N ARG A 12 70.90 3.40 -20.09
CA ARG A 12 71.19 4.09 -21.38
C ARG A 12 69.93 4.92 -21.78
N HIS A 13 69.94 5.70 -22.87
CA HIS A 13 68.78 6.52 -23.29
C HIS A 13 68.76 6.79 -24.81
N GLU A 14 67.70 6.33 -25.51
CA GLU A 14 67.34 6.68 -26.90
C GLU A 14 65.81 6.43 -27.07
N ARG A 15 64.99 7.06 -27.93
CA ARG A 15 64.91 8.32 -28.73
C ARG A 15 64.28 7.98 -30.11
N GLY A 16 63.25 8.74 -30.52
CA GLY A 16 62.47 8.57 -31.77
C GLY A 16 60.97 8.42 -31.45
N SER A 17 60.02 9.26 -31.89
CA SER A 17 59.71 9.84 -33.23
C SER A 17 59.02 8.83 -34.18
N SER A 18 57.94 9.14 -34.91
CA SER A 18 56.99 10.29 -34.89
C SER A 18 55.76 9.99 -35.80
N LEU A 19 54.77 10.90 -35.82
CA LEU A 19 53.72 11.07 -36.84
C LEU A 19 52.58 10.01 -36.95
N ALA A 20 51.55 10.36 -37.74
CA ALA A 20 50.23 9.74 -37.81
C ALA A 20 49.59 9.94 -39.21
N VAL A 21 48.29 9.59 -39.38
CA VAL A 21 47.43 9.86 -40.58
C VAL A 21 47.80 8.96 -41.80
N PRO A 22 46.86 8.49 -42.66
CA PRO A 22 45.62 9.17 -43.11
C PRO A 22 44.28 8.40 -43.09
N LEU A 23 43.23 9.17 -43.40
CA LEU A 23 41.87 8.74 -43.76
C LEU A 23 41.78 8.26 -45.22
N GLY A 24 40.82 7.37 -45.54
CA GLY A 24 40.46 7.05 -46.92
C GLY A 24 39.24 6.13 -47.07
N ARG A 25 38.28 6.50 -47.94
CA ARG A 25 37.16 5.63 -48.40
C ARG A 25 37.51 5.00 -49.75
N PRO A 26 37.06 3.76 -50.03
CA PRO A 26 35.90 3.55 -50.93
C PRO A 26 34.82 2.68 -50.25
N GLY A 27 33.69 2.29 -50.84
CA GLY A 27 33.14 2.49 -52.19
C GLY A 27 32.18 1.33 -52.52
N HIS A 28 30.99 1.61 -53.06
CA HIS A 28 29.87 0.66 -53.09
C HIS A 28 30.12 -0.65 -53.89
N ARG A 29 29.64 -1.78 -53.35
CA ARG A 29 28.96 -2.84 -54.13
C ARG A 29 27.74 -3.37 -53.38
N ALA A 30 26.64 -3.60 -54.09
CA ALA A 30 25.34 -3.96 -53.50
C ALA A 30 25.01 -5.45 -53.67
N ALA A 31 24.72 -6.14 -52.57
CA ALA A 31 24.24 -7.52 -52.56
C ALA A 31 22.71 -7.58 -52.72
N ARG A 32 22.22 -7.77 -53.95
CA ARG A 32 20.78 -7.96 -54.23
C ARG A 32 20.28 -9.34 -53.78
N VAL A 33 19.82 -9.45 -52.54
CA VAL A 33 19.07 -10.64 -52.08
C VAL A 33 17.69 -10.66 -52.76
N ARG A 34 17.47 -11.64 -53.66
CA ARG A 34 16.19 -11.82 -54.38
C ARG A 34 15.14 -12.45 -53.46
N LEU A 35 14.33 -11.62 -52.79
CA LEU A 35 13.07 -12.06 -52.19
C LEU A 35 12.12 -12.58 -53.29
N ARG A 36 11.88 -13.90 -53.34
CA ARG A 36 10.87 -14.50 -54.22
C ARG A 36 9.48 -14.25 -53.67
N SER A 37 8.71 -13.41 -54.35
CA SER A 37 7.31 -13.10 -54.05
C SER A 37 6.38 -14.31 -54.27
N ARG A 38 6.05 -15.04 -53.20
CA ARG A 38 4.90 -15.97 -53.22
C ARG A 38 3.60 -15.18 -53.09
N GLN A 39 3.04 -14.75 -54.22
CA GLN A 39 1.68 -14.20 -54.29
C GLN A 39 0.67 -15.18 -53.70
N ARG A 40 0.06 -14.83 -52.55
CA ARG A 40 -1.16 -15.50 -52.08
C ARG A 40 -2.35 -14.90 -52.84
N ARG A 41 -3.12 -15.75 -53.52
CA ARG A 41 -4.37 -15.35 -54.18
C ARG A 41 -5.34 -14.75 -53.16
N PRO A 42 -6.07 -13.66 -53.48
CA PRO A 42 -7.15 -13.20 -52.62
C PRO A 42 -8.26 -14.26 -52.55
N ARG A 43 -8.81 -14.48 -51.35
CA ARG A 43 -10.05 -15.25 -51.18
C ARG A 43 -11.23 -14.30 -51.39
N GLY A 44 -12.23 -14.72 -52.15
CA GLY A 44 -13.47 -13.97 -52.35
C GLY A 44 -14.27 -13.80 -51.04
N PRO A 45 -15.27 -12.89 -51.03
CA PRO A 45 -16.06 -12.60 -49.84
C PRO A 45 -16.85 -13.83 -49.37
N ALA A 46 -16.83 -14.09 -48.07
CA ALA A 46 -17.61 -15.18 -47.47
C ALA A 46 -19.09 -14.78 -47.35
N GLN A 47 -19.98 -15.66 -47.78
CA GLN A 47 -21.43 -15.48 -47.60
C GLN A 47 -21.80 -15.53 -46.11
N PRO A 48 -22.76 -14.71 -45.64
CA PRO A 48 -23.22 -14.74 -44.25
C PRO A 48 -23.97 -16.05 -43.97
N ARG A 49 -23.47 -16.85 -43.03
CA ARG A 49 -24.21 -18.02 -42.52
C ARG A 49 -25.40 -17.55 -41.70
N ARG A 50 -26.59 -18.08 -42.01
CA ARG A 50 -27.83 -17.86 -41.25
C ARG A 50 -27.63 -18.33 -39.81
N GLY A 51 -28.00 -17.49 -38.84
CA GLY A 51 -28.16 -17.92 -37.45
C GLY A 51 -29.45 -18.73 -37.26
N PRO A 52 -29.54 -19.59 -36.24
CA PRO A 52 -30.80 -20.22 -35.86
C PRO A 52 -31.78 -19.16 -35.33
N ALA A 53 -33.09 -19.39 -35.52
CA ALA A 53 -34.12 -18.44 -35.16
C ALA A 53 -34.30 -18.31 -33.63
N LEU A 54 -34.61 -17.09 -33.17
CA LEU A 54 -35.14 -16.86 -31.83
C LEU A 54 -36.56 -17.42 -31.76
N SER A 55 -36.76 -18.45 -30.95
CA SER A 55 -38.10 -18.92 -30.57
C SER A 55 -38.78 -17.87 -29.68
N GLN A 56 -40.06 -17.63 -29.96
CA GLN A 56 -40.86 -16.62 -29.26
C GLN A 56 -41.32 -17.17 -27.90
N ILE A 57 -41.29 -16.32 -26.87
CA ILE A 57 -41.96 -16.54 -25.59
C ILE A 57 -43.03 -15.45 -25.47
N PRO A 58 -44.31 -15.78 -25.19
CA PRO A 58 -45.40 -14.80 -25.17
C PRO A 58 -45.29 -13.84 -23.98
N ALA A 59 -45.81 -12.62 -24.16
CA ALA A 59 -45.93 -11.64 -23.09
C ALA A 59 -47.17 -11.92 -22.23
N ASP A 60 -46.98 -12.09 -20.92
CA ASP A 60 -48.05 -12.14 -19.93
C ASP A 60 -48.25 -10.76 -19.26
N GLN A 61 -49.50 -10.41 -18.95
CA GLN A 61 -49.91 -9.11 -18.41
C GLN A 61 -50.52 -9.28 -17.00
N GLY A 62 -49.68 -9.23 -15.96
CA GLY A 62 -50.11 -9.60 -14.60
C GLY A 62 -49.58 -8.75 -13.43
N ARG A 63 -50.43 -7.85 -12.93
CA ARG A 63 -50.53 -7.35 -11.53
C ARG A 63 -49.28 -6.79 -10.81
N LEU A 64 -49.32 -5.48 -10.55
CA LEU A 64 -48.53 -4.79 -9.52
C LEU A 64 -48.87 -5.26 -8.08
N PRO A 65 -47.86 -5.56 -7.23
CA PRO A 65 -48.01 -5.58 -5.77
C PRO A 65 -47.94 -4.15 -5.17
N ARG A 66 -48.57 -3.95 -4.00
CA ARG A 66 -48.70 -2.63 -3.35
C ARG A 66 -47.52 -2.30 -2.41
N ARG A 67 -47.19 -1.01 -2.28
CA ARG A 67 -46.27 -0.50 -1.24
C ARG A 67 -46.83 -0.76 0.17
N PRO A 68 -46.03 -1.27 1.13
CA PRO A 68 -46.31 -1.12 2.56
C PRO A 68 -46.04 0.32 3.04
N ARG A 69 -46.58 0.69 4.21
CA ARG A 69 -46.59 2.07 4.75
C ARG A 69 -45.38 2.37 5.65
N ARG A 70 -45.10 3.66 5.87
CA ARG A 70 -44.26 4.14 6.99
C ARG A 70 -44.80 3.60 8.32
N SER A 71 -43.92 3.05 9.16
CA SER A 71 -44.12 2.90 10.61
C SER A 71 -43.42 4.03 11.37
N VAL A 72 -43.87 4.31 12.59
CA VAL A 72 -43.48 5.49 13.38
C VAL A 72 -42.62 5.08 14.58
N GLN A 73 -41.60 5.88 14.91
CA GLN A 73 -40.77 5.70 16.11
C GLN A 73 -41.54 6.04 17.40
N PRO A 74 -41.51 5.20 18.45
CA PRO A 74 -41.91 5.59 19.80
C PRO A 74 -40.78 6.34 20.51
N ARG A 75 -41.12 7.39 21.29
CA ARG A 75 -40.23 7.97 22.31
C ARG A 75 -40.23 7.10 23.58
N PRO A 76 -39.15 7.06 24.37
CA PRO A 76 -39.18 6.52 25.71
C PRO A 76 -39.91 7.47 26.69
N GLN A 77 -40.50 6.89 27.75
CA GLN A 77 -40.93 7.60 28.95
C GLN A 77 -40.22 7.01 30.19
N PRO A 78 -40.01 7.79 31.27
CA PRO A 78 -39.34 7.32 32.46
C PRO A 78 -40.21 6.38 33.30
N ARG A 79 -39.58 5.55 34.14
CA ARG A 79 -40.21 4.86 35.27
C ARG A 79 -39.60 5.34 36.58
N ASP A 80 -40.43 5.52 37.59
CA ASP A 80 -40.03 6.05 38.89
C ASP A 80 -40.47 5.14 40.06
N ARG A 81 -39.65 5.13 41.12
CA ARG A 81 -39.94 4.79 42.53
C ARG A 81 -40.40 3.39 43.01
N THR A 82 -40.09 3.20 44.30
CA THR A 82 -40.61 2.26 45.31
C THR A 82 -40.10 0.81 45.33
N SER A 83 -39.93 0.14 46.49
CA SER A 83 -39.66 0.63 47.88
C SER A 83 -39.29 -0.53 48.85
N ARG A 84 -38.54 -0.24 49.92
CA ARG A 84 -38.69 -0.70 51.33
C ARG A 84 -37.50 -0.17 52.18
N ARG A 85 -37.73 0.49 53.33
CA ARG A 85 -37.76 -0.07 54.71
C ARG A 85 -36.58 -1.02 55.01
N GLY A 86 -35.65 -0.77 55.94
CA GLY A 86 -35.41 0.36 56.84
C GLY A 86 -35.64 0.05 58.33
N ARG A 87 -34.72 0.47 59.22
CA ARG A 87 -34.87 0.45 60.70
C ARG A 87 -34.06 1.58 61.35
N ARG A 88 -34.37 1.92 62.61
CA ARG A 88 -33.71 2.95 63.43
C ARG A 88 -32.55 2.32 64.25
N ASP A 89 -31.72 3.16 64.88
CA ASP A 89 -31.75 3.36 66.34
C ASP A 89 -31.06 4.69 66.73
N SER A 90 -31.02 5.05 68.02
CA SER A 90 -30.81 6.43 68.51
C SER A 90 -29.66 6.58 69.54
N PRO A 91 -29.10 7.79 69.76
CA PRO A 91 -27.87 8.00 70.52
C PRO A 91 -28.08 8.47 71.99
N PRO A 92 -27.05 8.36 72.86
CA PRO A 92 -26.93 9.09 74.12
C PRO A 92 -25.76 10.12 74.15
N PRO A 93 -25.67 11.06 75.13
CA PRO A 93 -24.90 12.32 74.99
C PRO A 93 -23.99 12.72 76.17
N GLY A 94 -23.29 13.88 76.05
CA GLY A 94 -22.62 14.62 77.15
C GLY A 94 -21.09 14.49 77.20
N VAL A 95 -20.31 15.35 77.87
CA VAL A 95 -20.59 16.58 78.68
C VAL A 95 -19.41 17.58 78.50
N ARG A 96 -19.58 18.89 78.83
CA ARG A 96 -18.53 19.96 78.87
C ARG A 96 -18.04 20.19 80.34
N PRO A 97 -17.37 21.30 80.77
CA PRO A 97 -16.59 22.36 80.09
C PRO A 97 -15.25 22.79 80.80
N ALA A 98 -14.56 23.78 80.21
CA ALA A 98 -13.67 24.77 80.89
C ALA A 98 -12.29 24.28 81.41
N ARG A 99 -11.30 25.13 81.77
CA ARG A 99 -11.21 26.61 81.97
C ARG A 99 -10.00 27.25 81.27
N LEU A 100 -9.96 28.59 81.23
CA LEU A 100 -8.78 29.38 80.82
C LEU A 100 -7.69 29.40 81.91
N ALA A 101 -6.43 29.55 81.48
CA ALA A 101 -5.33 30.17 82.23
C ALA A 101 -4.49 31.01 81.26
N ALA A 102 -3.74 32.01 81.76
CA ALA A 102 -3.36 33.18 80.97
C ALA A 102 -1.85 33.41 80.79
N VAL A 103 -1.51 33.99 79.62
CA VAL A 103 -0.40 34.94 79.36
C VAL A 103 1.02 34.55 79.80
N ARG A 104 1.93 34.47 78.81
CA ARG A 104 3.17 35.27 78.82
C ARG A 104 3.78 35.39 77.41
N VAL A 105 3.79 36.61 76.87
CA VAL A 105 4.56 36.94 75.67
C VAL A 105 6.02 37.14 76.07
N ARG A 106 6.94 36.50 75.36
CA ARG A 106 8.33 36.96 75.20
C ARG A 106 8.74 36.82 73.73
N VAL A 107 9.27 37.90 73.18
CA VAL A 107 9.68 38.00 71.77
C VAL A 107 11.11 37.50 71.62
N ALA A 108 11.30 36.40 70.89
CA ALA A 108 12.51 36.03 70.17
C ALA A 108 12.21 34.81 69.29
N GLY A 109 12.59 34.82 68.00
CA GLY A 109 12.47 33.63 67.14
C GLY A 109 11.75 33.84 65.80
N VAL A 110 12.45 34.47 64.85
CA VAL A 110 12.79 33.85 63.54
C VAL A 110 11.68 33.04 62.84
N PHE A 111 11.24 33.54 61.67
CA PHE A 111 10.50 32.81 60.61
C PHE A 111 9.10 32.30 60.98
N PHE A 112 8.13 33.22 61.08
CA PHE A 112 6.80 32.90 60.55
C PHE A 112 6.76 33.37 59.08
N ALA A 113 6.78 32.42 58.15
CA ALA A 113 6.84 32.73 56.74
C ALA A 113 5.58 33.51 56.30
N ALA A 114 5.77 34.55 55.50
CA ALA A 114 4.66 35.13 54.75
C ALA A 114 4.17 34.05 53.77
N LEU A 115 3.00 33.47 54.05
CA LEU A 115 2.35 32.51 53.16
C LEU A 115 1.78 33.26 51.95
N VAL A 116 2.68 33.70 51.07
CA VAL A 116 2.34 34.08 49.71
C VAL A 116 1.64 32.87 49.11
N LEU A 117 0.36 33.02 48.81
CA LEU A 117 -0.39 32.04 48.04
C LEU A 117 0.13 32.09 46.60
N SER A 118 1.26 31.41 46.40
CA SER A 118 1.77 31.02 45.10
C SER A 118 0.79 30.03 44.49
N VAL A 119 -0.36 30.55 44.02
CA VAL A 119 -1.15 29.91 42.99
C VAL A 119 -0.15 29.60 41.87
N PRO A 120 0.12 28.31 41.56
CA PRO A 120 0.98 28.01 40.44
C PRO A 120 0.30 28.62 39.23
N ALA A 121 0.96 29.58 38.58
CA ALA A 121 0.52 30.06 37.29
C ALA A 121 0.48 28.82 36.40
N GLN A 122 -0.72 28.35 36.06
CA GLN A 122 -0.88 27.39 35.00
C GLN A 122 -0.42 28.11 33.75
N GLU A 123 0.83 27.85 33.35
CA GLU A 123 1.23 28.07 31.97
C GLU A 123 0.18 27.37 31.13
N ALA A 124 -0.66 28.17 30.48
CA ALA A 124 -1.70 27.67 29.59
C ALA A 124 -0.97 27.13 28.37
N PHE A 125 -0.48 25.89 28.48
CA PHE A 125 0.21 25.16 27.43
C PHE A 125 -0.71 25.10 26.22
N PHE A 126 -0.54 26.07 25.33
CA PHE A 126 -1.42 26.33 24.21
C PHE A 126 -1.17 25.26 23.16
N ARG A 127 -1.77 24.09 23.38
CA ARG A 127 -1.74 22.96 22.47
C ARG A 127 -2.47 23.34 21.19
N VAL A 128 -1.74 23.92 20.26
CA VAL A 128 -2.14 23.91 18.86
C VAL A 128 -1.97 22.47 18.40
N ASP A 129 -3.05 21.70 18.41
CA ASP A 129 -3.12 20.46 17.63
C ASP A 129 -3.07 20.85 16.15
N VAL A 130 -1.85 20.95 15.62
CA VAL A 130 -1.62 21.15 14.19
C VAL A 130 -1.87 19.81 13.52
N ASP A 131 -3.11 19.60 13.13
CA ASP A 131 -3.52 18.57 12.18
C ASP A 131 -2.68 18.75 10.91
N LEU A 132 -1.66 17.91 10.75
CA LEU A 132 -0.74 17.90 9.61
C LEU A 132 -0.94 16.60 8.84
N VAL A 133 -1.21 16.74 7.54
CA VAL A 133 -1.29 15.62 6.63
C VAL A 133 0.00 15.53 5.84
N ASN A 134 0.63 14.37 5.92
CA ASN A 134 1.86 14.05 5.22
C ASN A 134 1.52 13.38 3.88
N ILE A 135 1.98 13.95 2.78
CA ILE A 135 1.84 13.39 1.43
C ILE A 135 3.22 12.92 0.98
N PRO A 136 3.49 11.60 0.97
CA PRO A 136 4.66 11.07 0.30
C PRO A 136 4.58 11.35 -1.20
N VAL A 137 5.67 11.87 -1.75
CA VAL A 137 5.84 12.15 -3.17
C VAL A 137 7.15 11.57 -3.66
N GLN A 138 7.21 11.25 -4.95
CA GLN A 138 8.46 10.97 -5.64
C GLN A 138 8.59 11.87 -6.86
N VAL A 139 9.71 12.57 -6.97
CA VAL A 139 10.03 13.43 -8.11
C VAL A 139 11.18 12.83 -8.92
N THR A 140 10.99 12.72 -10.23
CA THR A 140 12.00 12.22 -11.17
C THR A 140 12.20 13.17 -12.35
N ALA A 141 13.43 13.26 -12.86
CA ALA A 141 13.72 13.86 -14.16
C ALA A 141 13.16 13.00 -15.31
N ALA A 142 13.28 13.50 -16.55
CA ALA A 142 12.68 12.87 -17.73
C ALA A 142 13.27 11.50 -18.11
N ASP A 143 14.48 11.19 -17.65
CA ASP A 143 15.18 9.90 -17.77
C ASP A 143 14.80 8.89 -16.67
N GLY A 144 14.09 9.35 -15.62
CA GLY A 144 13.75 8.57 -14.43
C GLY A 144 14.73 8.69 -13.27
N ALA A 145 15.77 9.53 -13.36
CA ALA A 145 16.64 9.83 -12.23
C ALA A 145 15.88 10.59 -11.14
N LEU A 146 16.14 10.28 -9.86
CA LEU A 146 15.50 10.93 -8.72
C LEU A 146 16.04 12.35 -8.54
N ILE A 147 15.14 13.31 -8.36
CA ILE A 147 15.46 14.67 -7.93
C ILE A 147 15.31 14.69 -6.40
N ARG A 148 16.27 15.27 -5.68
CA ARG A 148 16.37 15.19 -4.20
C ARG A 148 16.66 16.55 -3.52
N ASP A 149 16.94 17.56 -4.32
CA ASP A 149 17.30 18.92 -3.94
C ASP A 149 16.07 19.84 -4.00
N LEU A 150 14.95 19.37 -3.43
CA LEU A 150 13.63 19.99 -3.57
C LEU A 150 13.23 20.74 -2.29
N ASP A 151 12.57 21.88 -2.44
CA ASP A 151 12.02 22.67 -1.33
C ASP A 151 10.50 22.90 -1.47
N ALA A 152 9.89 23.61 -0.51
CA ALA A 152 8.44 23.86 -0.51
C ALA A 152 7.96 24.78 -1.65
N ALA A 153 8.84 25.60 -2.24
CA ALA A 153 8.52 26.49 -3.36
C ALA A 153 8.58 25.78 -4.72
N ASP A 154 9.25 24.62 -4.81
CA ASP A 154 9.23 23.74 -5.99
C ASP A 154 7.86 23.09 -6.25
N PHE A 155 6.92 23.13 -5.30
CA PHE A 155 5.61 22.47 -5.41
C PHE A 155 4.41 23.42 -5.56
N GLU A 156 3.37 22.92 -6.21
CA GLU A 156 1.98 23.40 -6.12
C GLU A 156 1.13 22.24 -5.60
N LEU A 157 0.37 22.45 -4.52
CA LEU A 157 -0.49 21.44 -3.93
C LEU A 157 -1.93 21.95 -3.84
N LEU A 158 -2.87 21.17 -4.37
CA LEU A 158 -4.31 21.44 -4.29
C LEU A 158 -4.99 20.39 -3.41
N ASP A 159 -5.87 20.81 -2.52
CA ASP A 159 -6.73 19.99 -1.66
C ASP A 159 -8.19 20.28 -2.01
N ASN A 160 -8.88 19.28 -2.58
CA ASN A 160 -10.19 19.38 -3.22
C ASN A 160 -10.30 20.45 -4.33
N GLY A 161 -9.15 20.98 -4.79
CA GLY A 161 -9.04 22.06 -5.77
C GLY A 161 -8.54 23.39 -5.18
N ASP A 162 -8.61 23.56 -3.85
CA ASP A 162 -8.08 24.75 -3.17
C ASP A 162 -6.54 24.67 -3.08
N PRO A 163 -5.80 25.72 -3.46
CA PRO A 163 -4.36 25.80 -3.19
C PRO A 163 -4.06 25.75 -1.69
N ARG A 164 -3.14 24.87 -1.29
CA ARG A 164 -2.59 24.80 0.08
C ARG A 164 -1.09 25.12 0.05
N PRO A 165 -0.56 25.86 1.03
CA PRO A 165 0.88 25.96 1.21
C PRO A 165 1.45 24.59 1.62
N VAL A 166 2.62 24.25 1.10
CA VAL A 166 3.43 23.16 1.66
C VAL A 166 4.16 23.72 2.87
N ASP A 167 3.81 23.23 4.06
CA ASP A 167 4.38 23.69 5.33
C ASP A 167 5.85 23.27 5.49
N LYS A 168 6.18 22.05 5.04
CA LYS A 168 7.54 21.47 5.04
C LYS A 168 7.71 20.46 3.91
N VAL A 169 8.95 20.34 3.44
CA VAL A 169 9.45 19.20 2.65
C VAL A 169 10.62 18.58 3.41
N TRP A 170 10.66 17.27 3.50
CA TRP A 170 11.86 16.54 3.94
C TRP A 170 11.96 15.20 3.21
N LEU A 171 13.19 14.73 3.02
CA LEU A 171 13.46 13.38 2.54
C LEU A 171 13.24 12.38 3.69
N ASP A 172 12.34 11.42 3.52
CA ASP A 172 12.15 10.33 4.48
C ASP A 172 12.96 9.11 4.02
N THR A 173 14.15 8.91 4.61
CA THR A 173 14.99 7.72 4.38
C THR A 173 14.90 6.69 5.50
N ASP A 174 14.42 7.08 6.68
CA ASP A 174 14.77 6.43 7.94
C ASP A 174 13.59 5.72 8.63
N LEU A 175 12.34 5.95 8.21
CA LEU A 175 11.22 5.15 8.70
C LEU A 175 11.34 3.68 8.23
N PRO A 176 11.09 2.68 9.11
CA PRO A 176 11.07 1.28 8.70
C PRO A 176 9.97 1.03 7.66
N LEU A 177 10.17 0.02 6.82
CA LEU A 177 9.19 -0.41 5.83
C LEU A 177 8.31 -1.52 6.42
N THR A 178 6.99 -1.41 6.22
CA THR A 178 6.07 -2.54 6.32
C THR A 178 5.54 -2.86 4.93
N ILE A 179 5.87 -4.05 4.40
CA ILE A 179 5.61 -4.43 3.00
C ILE A 179 4.72 -5.68 2.91
N GLY A 180 3.56 -5.56 2.29
CA GLY A 180 2.77 -6.71 1.86
C GLY A 180 3.19 -7.18 0.47
N ILE A 181 3.42 -8.47 0.29
CA ILE A 181 3.49 -9.11 -1.03
C ILE A 181 2.18 -9.85 -1.26
N LEU A 182 1.47 -9.55 -2.35
CA LEU A 182 0.27 -10.28 -2.76
C LEU A 182 0.57 -11.03 -4.06
N LEU A 183 0.49 -12.36 -3.99
CA LEU A 183 0.71 -13.27 -5.11
C LEU A 183 -0.61 -13.89 -5.57
N ASP A 184 -0.99 -13.60 -6.80
CA ASP A 184 -2.06 -14.31 -7.50
C ASP A 184 -1.55 -15.69 -7.93
N VAL A 185 -2.07 -16.73 -7.28
CA VAL A 185 -1.68 -18.14 -7.48
C VAL A 185 -2.70 -18.91 -8.32
N SER A 186 -3.55 -18.21 -9.08
CA SER A 186 -4.48 -18.82 -10.02
C SER A 186 -3.78 -19.46 -11.23
N ASP A 187 -4.47 -20.37 -11.93
CA ASP A 187 -3.98 -21.12 -13.11
C ASP A 187 -3.47 -20.24 -14.27
N SER A 188 -3.64 -18.92 -14.20
CA SER A 188 -3.17 -17.93 -15.17
C SER A 188 -1.64 -17.73 -15.18
N GLN A 189 -0.92 -18.20 -14.15
CA GLN A 189 0.50 -17.91 -13.94
C GLN A 189 1.48 -18.25 -15.09
N GLY A 190 1.12 -19.12 -16.04
CA GLY A 190 1.81 -19.21 -17.34
C GLY A 190 3.33 -19.47 -17.29
N GLY A 191 3.82 -20.18 -16.27
CA GLY A 191 5.25 -20.47 -16.07
C GLY A 191 6.07 -19.38 -15.37
N GLN A 192 5.45 -18.25 -15.00
CA GLN A 192 6.13 -17.09 -14.38
C GLN A 192 6.71 -17.41 -12.99
N ALA A 193 6.16 -18.40 -12.28
CA ALA A 193 6.55 -18.81 -10.92
C ALA A 193 8.07 -18.93 -10.71
N ALA A 194 8.81 -19.49 -11.68
CA ALA A 194 10.26 -19.70 -11.55
C ALA A 194 11.11 -18.42 -11.74
N GLU A 195 10.53 -17.33 -12.27
CA GLU A 195 11.15 -16.01 -12.30
C GLU A 195 10.74 -15.18 -11.07
N GLN A 196 9.44 -15.20 -10.73
CA GLN A 196 8.89 -14.54 -9.54
C GLN A 196 9.60 -14.98 -8.25
N ARG A 197 9.82 -16.29 -8.05
CA ARG A 197 10.54 -16.84 -6.89
C ARG A 197 11.93 -16.25 -6.71
N ARG A 198 12.79 -16.38 -7.74
CA ARG A 198 14.19 -15.91 -7.72
C ARG A 198 14.26 -14.39 -7.52
N ALA A 199 13.38 -13.65 -8.18
CA ALA A 199 13.36 -12.19 -8.11
C ALA A 199 12.82 -11.68 -6.76
N LEU A 200 11.84 -12.36 -6.15
CA LEU A 200 11.35 -12.03 -4.80
C LEU A 200 12.37 -12.38 -3.71
N ALA A 201 13.04 -13.53 -3.81
CA ALA A 201 14.12 -13.89 -2.89
C ALA A 201 15.22 -12.82 -2.88
N ALA A 202 15.72 -12.42 -4.06
CA ALA A 202 16.69 -11.34 -4.18
C ALA A 202 16.15 -10.00 -3.63
N PHE A 203 14.89 -9.66 -3.90
CA PHE A 203 14.25 -8.45 -3.37
C PHE A 203 14.16 -8.43 -1.83
N PHE A 204 13.89 -9.58 -1.18
CA PHE A 204 13.88 -9.65 0.28
C PHE A 204 15.29 -9.45 0.88
N GLU A 205 16.32 -10.11 0.32
CA GLU A 205 17.71 -9.98 0.76
C GLU A 205 18.28 -8.56 0.50
N GLU A 206 17.92 -7.92 -0.63
CA GLU A 206 18.39 -6.56 -0.95
C GLU A 206 17.65 -5.45 -0.19
N LEU A 207 16.35 -5.62 0.13
CA LEU A 207 15.54 -4.54 0.70
C LEU A 207 15.39 -4.60 2.23
N LEU A 208 15.33 -5.78 2.85
CA LEU A 208 14.97 -5.89 4.27
C LEU A 208 16.15 -5.70 5.21
N ARG A 209 16.06 -4.68 6.05
CA ARG A 209 16.92 -4.42 7.21
C ARG A 209 16.24 -4.95 8.49
N PRO A 210 16.96 -5.07 9.63
CA PRO A 210 16.40 -5.62 10.87
C PRO A 210 15.17 -4.89 11.43
N GLU A 211 14.99 -3.60 11.09
CA GLU A 211 13.83 -2.79 11.47
C GLU A 211 12.58 -3.02 10.60
N ASP A 212 12.74 -3.48 9.35
CA ASP A 212 11.63 -3.62 8.40
C ASP A 212 10.84 -4.92 8.61
N ARG A 213 9.59 -4.97 8.14
CA ARG A 213 8.76 -6.18 8.18
C ARG A 213 8.10 -6.40 6.82
N ALA A 214 8.13 -7.63 6.33
CA ALA A 214 7.30 -8.03 5.20
C ALA A 214 6.42 -9.23 5.54
N PHE A 215 5.34 -9.41 4.77
CA PHE A 215 4.39 -10.52 4.88
C PHE A 215 3.94 -10.96 3.48
N VAL A 216 3.51 -12.22 3.34
CA VAL A 216 3.10 -12.80 2.05
C VAL A 216 1.65 -13.24 2.11
N VAL A 217 0.84 -12.77 1.16
CA VAL A 217 -0.54 -13.18 0.92
C VAL A 217 -0.62 -13.90 -0.41
N ALA A 218 -1.24 -15.08 -0.43
CA ALA A 218 -1.61 -15.76 -1.66
C ALA A 218 -3.11 -15.55 -1.95
N VAL A 219 -3.45 -15.41 -3.22
CA VAL A 219 -4.82 -15.22 -3.69
C VAL A 219 -5.14 -16.16 -4.84
N GLY A 220 -6.20 -16.94 -4.67
CA GLY A 220 -6.87 -17.70 -5.72
C GLY A 220 -8.37 -17.72 -5.43
N MET A 221 -8.94 -18.93 -5.31
CA MET A 221 -10.30 -19.13 -4.78
C MET A 221 -10.42 -18.72 -3.30
N ASP A 222 -9.33 -18.86 -2.55
CA ASP A 222 -9.16 -18.42 -1.16
C ASP A 222 -8.12 -17.30 -1.09
N VAL A 223 -8.14 -16.53 -0.02
CA VAL A 223 -7.13 -15.53 0.36
C VAL A 223 -6.43 -16.01 1.61
N THR A 224 -5.12 -16.33 1.53
CA THR A 224 -4.36 -16.84 2.68
C THR A 224 -3.13 -15.99 3.00
N LEU A 225 -2.85 -15.82 4.28
CA LEU A 225 -1.59 -15.28 4.80
C LEU A 225 -0.56 -16.42 4.86
N ALA A 226 0.27 -16.51 3.83
CA ALA A 226 1.32 -17.52 3.67
C ALA A 226 2.51 -17.30 4.62
N ALA A 227 2.85 -16.03 4.89
CA ALA A 227 3.77 -15.63 5.95
C ALA A 227 3.26 -14.37 6.63
N ASP A 228 3.28 -14.34 7.97
CA ASP A 228 3.05 -13.12 8.76
C ASP A 228 4.33 -12.24 8.82
N LEU A 229 4.18 -11.02 9.31
CA LEU A 229 5.16 -9.95 9.45
C LEU A 229 6.48 -10.44 10.06
N THR A 230 7.54 -10.47 9.23
CA THR A 230 8.87 -10.89 9.63
C THR A 230 9.96 -10.09 8.89
N ALA A 231 11.16 -10.05 9.46
CA ALA A 231 12.37 -9.56 8.78
C ALA A 231 13.16 -10.70 8.10
N SER A 232 12.74 -11.96 8.26
CA SER A 232 13.45 -13.11 7.70
C SER A 232 13.13 -13.30 6.22
N ALA A 233 14.07 -12.90 5.36
CA ALA A 233 14.03 -13.14 3.92
C ALA A 233 13.92 -14.64 3.58
N GLU A 234 14.56 -15.53 4.35
CA GLU A 234 14.40 -16.98 4.26
C GLU A 234 12.94 -17.43 4.46
N ARG A 235 12.28 -17.01 5.55
CA ARG A 235 10.88 -17.38 5.83
C ARG A 235 9.90 -16.84 4.79
N LEU A 236 10.18 -15.65 4.26
CA LEU A 236 9.37 -15.05 3.20
C LEU A 236 9.56 -15.83 1.89
N SER A 237 10.81 -16.12 1.52
CA SER A 237 11.14 -16.93 0.34
C SER A 237 10.53 -18.34 0.41
N GLY A 238 10.60 -19.02 1.56
CA GLY A 238 9.98 -20.33 1.77
C GLY A 238 8.45 -20.31 1.64
N ALA A 239 7.79 -19.24 2.11
CA ALA A 239 6.35 -19.06 1.90
C ALA A 239 6.00 -18.81 0.42
N VAL A 240 6.81 -18.00 -0.27
CA VAL A 240 6.70 -17.75 -1.72
C VAL A 240 6.91 -19.05 -2.52
N GLU A 241 7.93 -19.85 -2.21
CA GLU A 241 8.17 -21.18 -2.79
C GLU A 241 6.98 -22.13 -2.61
N THR A 242 6.39 -22.15 -1.40
CA THR A 242 5.24 -23.00 -1.06
C THR A 242 4.03 -22.68 -1.94
N VAL A 243 3.61 -21.41 -1.98
CA VAL A 243 2.38 -21.02 -2.70
C VAL A 243 2.57 -20.98 -4.22
N LEU A 244 3.76 -20.60 -4.71
CA LEU A 244 4.09 -20.66 -6.15
C LEU A 244 4.40 -22.08 -6.66
N SER A 245 4.33 -23.09 -5.78
CA SER A 245 4.33 -24.52 -6.14
C SER A 245 2.94 -25.16 -6.05
N GLY A 246 1.89 -24.37 -5.80
CA GLY A 246 0.50 -24.86 -5.74
C GLY A 246 0.14 -25.62 -4.46
N ALA A 247 1.02 -25.66 -3.46
CA ALA A 247 0.70 -26.25 -2.16
C ALA A 247 -0.24 -25.32 -1.36
N PRO A 248 -1.18 -25.87 -0.57
CA PRO A 248 -2.07 -25.08 0.29
C PRO A 248 -1.26 -24.43 1.42
N GLY A 249 -0.81 -23.19 1.21
CA GLY A 249 0.01 -22.42 2.14
C GLY A 249 -0.77 -21.35 2.90
N GLY A 250 -0.50 -21.24 4.20
CA GLY A 250 -0.96 -20.13 5.04
C GLY A 250 -2.31 -20.34 5.73
N SER A 251 -2.72 -19.34 6.51
CA SER A 251 -4.02 -19.28 7.20
C SER A 251 -4.99 -18.35 6.43
N PRO A 252 -6.31 -18.59 6.45
CA PRO A 252 -7.29 -17.68 5.83
C PRO A 252 -7.15 -16.23 6.34
N LEU A 253 -7.12 -15.27 5.42
CA LEU A 253 -6.98 -13.84 5.71
C LEU A 253 -8.19 -13.05 5.19
N GLY A 254 -8.93 -12.41 6.10
CA GLY A 254 -10.10 -11.60 5.77
C GLY A 254 -11.29 -12.40 5.24
N GLU A 255 -12.18 -11.70 4.54
CA GLU A 255 -13.42 -12.25 3.98
C GLU A 255 -13.14 -13.23 2.83
N GLN A 256 -13.32 -14.52 3.09
CA GLN A 256 -13.29 -15.57 2.05
C GLN A 256 -14.57 -15.52 1.22
N CYS A 257 -14.48 -15.89 -0.07
CA CYS A 257 -15.67 -16.13 -0.87
C CYS A 257 -16.48 -17.32 -0.32
N PRO A 258 -17.82 -17.25 -0.20
CA PRO A 258 -18.65 -18.40 0.09
C PRO A 258 -18.43 -19.53 -0.93
N LYS A 259 -18.22 -20.76 -0.46
CA LYS A 259 -18.07 -21.93 -1.33
C LYS A 259 -19.42 -22.62 -1.55
N ARG A 260 -19.63 -23.18 -2.73
CA ARG A 260 -20.78 -24.03 -3.09
C ARG A 260 -20.30 -25.45 -3.33
N SER A 261 -20.82 -26.37 -2.53
CA SER A 261 -20.63 -27.81 -2.74
C SER A 261 -21.67 -28.32 -3.73
N PHE A 262 -21.22 -28.86 -4.86
CA PHE A 262 -22.05 -29.60 -5.79
C PHE A 262 -21.91 -31.10 -5.49
N PRO A 263 -23.02 -31.84 -5.32
CA PRO A 263 -22.95 -33.28 -5.07
C PRO A 263 -22.24 -34.00 -6.22
N PRO A 264 -21.64 -35.17 -5.97
CA PRO A 264 -20.93 -35.92 -7.00
C PRO A 264 -21.89 -36.29 -8.16
N PRO A 265 -21.40 -36.29 -9.41
CA PRO A 265 -22.25 -36.56 -10.56
C PRO A 265 -22.75 -38.02 -10.55
N PRO A 266 -23.91 -38.33 -11.18
CA PRO A 266 -24.50 -39.68 -11.17
C PRO A 266 -23.63 -40.80 -11.74
N ALA A 267 -22.57 -40.46 -12.49
CA ALA A 267 -21.58 -41.40 -13.03
C ALA A 267 -20.44 -41.75 -12.04
N GLY A 268 -20.48 -41.21 -10.81
CA GLY A 268 -19.41 -41.31 -9.83
C GLY A 268 -18.39 -40.17 -9.92
N GLY A 269 -17.71 -39.90 -8.81
CA GLY A 269 -16.74 -38.81 -8.65
C GLY A 269 -16.82 -38.18 -7.25
N ASP A 270 -16.03 -37.15 -7.01
CA ASP A 270 -16.02 -36.40 -5.74
C ASP A 270 -17.04 -35.25 -5.71
N THR A 271 -17.29 -34.73 -4.51
CA THR A 271 -18.07 -33.49 -4.31
C THR A 271 -17.28 -32.31 -4.84
N MET A 272 -17.76 -31.65 -5.91
CA MET A 272 -17.10 -30.46 -6.44
C MET A 272 -17.39 -29.24 -5.58
N ILE A 273 -16.41 -28.81 -4.79
CA ILE A 273 -16.45 -27.55 -4.06
C ILE A 273 -15.91 -26.44 -4.97
N VAL A 274 -16.75 -25.48 -5.33
CA VAL A 274 -16.35 -24.30 -6.12
C VAL A 274 -16.54 -23.01 -5.34
N SER A 275 -15.68 -22.02 -5.57
CA SER A 275 -15.93 -20.64 -5.16
C SER A 275 -17.22 -20.13 -5.81
N ALA A 276 -18.15 -19.57 -5.03
CA ALA A 276 -19.40 -19.03 -5.57
C ALA A 276 -19.22 -17.70 -6.32
N CYS A 277 -18.04 -17.08 -6.17
CA CYS A 277 -17.72 -15.76 -6.69
C CYS A 277 -16.87 -15.88 -7.97
N GLY A 278 -15.75 -16.63 -7.90
CA GLY A 278 -14.80 -16.79 -9.00
C GLY A 278 -13.46 -17.39 -8.57
N GLY A 279 -12.53 -17.53 -9.52
CA GLY A 279 -11.23 -18.20 -9.32
C GLY A 279 -10.12 -17.36 -8.69
N THR A 280 -10.31 -16.03 -8.62
CA THR A 280 -9.30 -15.07 -8.13
C THR A 280 -10.00 -13.94 -7.36
N ALA A 281 -9.81 -13.88 -6.04
CA ALA A 281 -10.38 -12.86 -5.15
C ALA A 281 -9.38 -11.72 -4.84
N LEU A 282 -8.93 -11.04 -5.89
CA LEU A 282 -7.83 -10.06 -5.89
C LEU A 282 -8.10 -8.82 -5.02
N TRP A 283 -9.31 -8.24 -5.09
CA TRP A 283 -9.69 -7.09 -4.26
C TRP A 283 -9.95 -7.48 -2.80
N ASN A 284 -10.51 -8.67 -2.52
CA ASN A 284 -10.58 -9.18 -1.14
C ASN A 284 -9.18 -9.33 -0.55
N GLY A 285 -8.25 -9.93 -1.30
CA GLY A 285 -6.85 -10.07 -0.88
C GLY A 285 -6.15 -8.75 -0.65
N ALA A 286 -6.25 -7.80 -1.59
CA ALA A 286 -5.62 -6.49 -1.47
C ALA A 286 -6.22 -5.68 -0.30
N TRP A 287 -7.56 -5.63 -0.18
CA TRP A 287 -8.23 -4.95 0.93
C TRP A 287 -7.88 -5.57 2.28
N ALA A 288 -7.84 -6.91 2.39
CA ALA A 288 -7.50 -7.60 3.64
C ALA A 288 -6.02 -7.41 4.03
N ALA A 289 -5.09 -7.47 3.07
CA ALA A 289 -3.68 -7.17 3.28
C ALA A 289 -3.48 -5.74 3.82
N ILE A 290 -4.16 -4.76 3.20
CA ILE A 290 -4.15 -3.37 3.67
C ILE A 290 -4.76 -3.28 5.07
N ARG A 291 -6.01 -3.73 5.24
CA ARG A 291 -6.82 -3.53 6.45
C ARG A 291 -6.20 -4.16 7.69
N TYR A 292 -5.73 -5.41 7.59
CA TYR A 292 -5.34 -6.21 8.75
C TYR A 292 -3.84 -6.25 9.02
N LYS A 293 -3.00 -5.97 8.01
CA LYS A 293 -1.53 -6.10 8.13
C LYS A 293 -0.75 -4.80 7.91
N LEU A 294 -1.29 -3.82 7.16
CA LEU A 294 -0.60 -2.56 6.85
C LEU A 294 -1.18 -1.34 7.56
N ALA A 295 -2.50 -1.14 7.59
CA ALA A 295 -3.11 0.15 7.95
C ALA A 295 -2.71 0.67 9.35
N GLY A 296 -2.56 -0.24 10.33
CA GLY A 296 -2.10 0.06 11.69
C GLY A 296 -0.61 -0.24 11.94
N ALA A 297 0.19 -0.53 10.91
CA ALA A 297 1.61 -0.79 11.04
C ALA A 297 2.43 0.51 11.11
N PRO A 298 3.59 0.52 11.80
CA PRO A 298 4.47 1.67 11.86
C PRO A 298 5.25 1.86 10.55
N GLY A 299 5.74 3.08 10.35
CA GLY A 299 6.64 3.43 9.24
C GLY A 299 5.95 3.53 7.88
N ARG A 300 6.74 3.39 6.81
CA ARG A 300 6.27 3.46 5.42
C ARG A 300 5.58 2.15 5.03
N LYS A 301 4.38 2.24 4.47
CA LYS A 301 3.51 1.08 4.20
C LYS A 301 3.35 0.88 2.70
N ALA A 302 3.62 -0.33 2.23
CA ALA A 302 3.51 -0.68 0.81
C ALA A 302 2.82 -2.02 0.59
N LEU A 303 2.10 -2.14 -0.54
CA LEU A 303 1.56 -3.41 -1.04
C LEU A 303 2.07 -3.65 -2.46
N LEU A 304 2.72 -4.78 -2.69
CA LEU A 304 3.29 -5.19 -3.97
C LEU A 304 2.49 -6.37 -4.52
N ILE A 305 1.75 -6.12 -5.60
CA ILE A 305 0.83 -7.07 -6.22
C ILE A 305 1.44 -7.71 -7.47
N LEU A 306 1.53 -9.04 -7.51
CA LEU A 306 1.84 -9.82 -8.71
C LEU A 306 0.57 -10.55 -9.15
N SER A 307 -0.02 -10.14 -10.28
CA SER A 307 -1.27 -10.70 -10.84
C SER A 307 -1.43 -10.32 -12.31
N ASP A 308 -2.21 -11.07 -13.09
CA ASP A 308 -2.62 -10.59 -14.43
C ASP A 308 -3.64 -9.42 -14.36
N GLY A 309 -4.17 -9.15 -13.16
CA GLY A 309 -5.06 -8.05 -12.84
C GLY A 309 -6.51 -8.29 -13.24
N VAL A 310 -6.94 -9.56 -13.36
CA VAL A 310 -8.33 -9.96 -13.57
C VAL A 310 -8.92 -10.48 -12.26
N ASP A 311 -9.56 -9.59 -11.49
CA ASP A 311 -10.39 -10.04 -10.37
C ASP A 311 -11.63 -10.76 -10.90
N THR A 312 -11.91 -11.96 -10.39
CA THR A 312 -13.08 -12.73 -10.80
C THR A 312 -14.02 -13.07 -9.66
N GLY A 313 -13.58 -12.99 -8.41
CA GLY A 313 -14.30 -13.53 -7.25
C GLY A 313 -14.27 -12.70 -5.97
N SER A 314 -13.96 -11.41 -6.04
CA SER A 314 -14.05 -10.56 -4.84
C SER A 314 -15.48 -10.14 -4.51
N THR A 315 -15.80 -10.12 -3.21
CA THR A 315 -16.97 -9.42 -2.66
C THR A 315 -16.69 -7.93 -2.48
N ARG A 316 -15.41 -7.55 -2.36
CA ARG A 316 -14.92 -6.16 -2.27
C ARG A 316 -14.62 -5.58 -3.63
N SER A 317 -14.82 -4.27 -3.75
CA SER A 317 -14.54 -3.53 -4.98
C SER A 317 -13.14 -2.88 -4.98
N LEU A 318 -12.66 -2.57 -6.19
CA LEU A 318 -11.51 -1.67 -6.40
C LEU A 318 -11.68 -0.34 -5.64
N LYS A 319 -12.91 0.21 -5.56
CA LYS A 319 -13.19 1.48 -4.88
C LYS A 319 -12.98 1.37 -3.36
N GLU A 320 -13.43 0.28 -2.74
CA GLU A 320 -13.19 0.03 -1.31
C GLU A 320 -11.72 -0.24 -1.03
N THR A 321 -11.05 -1.01 -1.91
CA THR A 321 -9.61 -1.30 -1.83
C THR A 321 -8.79 -0.01 -1.85
N LEU A 322 -9.09 0.88 -2.81
CA LEU A 322 -8.44 2.18 -2.93
C LEU A 322 -8.74 3.09 -1.73
N ALA A 323 -10.00 3.16 -1.28
CA ALA A 323 -10.37 3.95 -0.10
C ALA A 323 -9.70 3.45 1.20
N GLU A 324 -9.46 2.16 1.33
CA GLU A 324 -8.70 1.59 2.45
C GLU A 324 -7.19 1.83 2.29
N ALA A 325 -6.64 1.83 1.07
CA ALA A 325 -5.25 2.20 0.80
C ALA A 325 -4.95 3.65 1.21
N HIS A 326 -5.82 4.61 0.84
CA HIS A 326 -5.69 6.01 1.26
C HIS A 326 -5.84 6.18 2.78
N ARG A 327 -6.74 5.41 3.43
CA ARG A 327 -6.93 5.42 4.89
C ARG A 327 -5.74 4.83 5.65
N GLY A 328 -5.19 3.73 5.15
CA GLY A 328 -4.03 3.05 5.72
C GLY A 328 -2.70 3.68 5.35
N GLU A 329 -2.71 4.71 4.50
CA GLU A 329 -1.53 5.36 3.92
C GLU A 329 -0.56 4.37 3.25
N VAL A 330 -1.14 3.48 2.43
CA VAL A 330 -0.42 2.41 1.71
C VAL A 330 -0.19 2.81 0.26
N VAL A 331 1.07 2.80 -0.17
CA VAL A 331 1.45 2.91 -1.59
C VAL A 331 1.37 1.54 -2.25
N VAL A 332 0.66 1.41 -3.38
CA VAL A 332 0.51 0.13 -4.08
C VAL A 332 1.39 0.09 -5.33
N TYR A 333 2.18 -0.97 -5.44
CA TYR A 333 2.95 -1.31 -6.64
C TYR A 333 2.36 -2.56 -7.27
N ALA A 334 2.42 -2.66 -8.59
CA ALA A 334 1.96 -3.84 -9.31
C ALA A 334 2.99 -4.30 -10.34
N ILE A 335 3.19 -5.61 -10.47
CA ILE A 335 3.87 -6.22 -11.62
C ILE A 335 2.85 -7.12 -12.31
N LYS A 336 2.31 -6.61 -13.41
CA LYS A 336 1.24 -7.25 -14.17
C LYS A 336 1.82 -8.13 -15.27
N TYR A 337 1.59 -9.44 -15.19
CA TYR A 337 1.98 -10.38 -16.22
C TYR A 337 0.90 -10.56 -17.31
N PRO A 338 1.23 -11.13 -18.49
CA PRO A 338 0.26 -11.30 -19.57
C PRO A 338 -0.91 -12.20 -19.16
N ARG A 339 -2.14 -11.67 -19.23
CA ARG A 339 -3.36 -12.40 -18.89
C ARG A 339 -3.58 -13.62 -19.79
N HIS A 340 -4.20 -14.66 -19.24
CA HIS A 340 -4.69 -15.75 -20.07
C HIS A 340 -5.78 -15.22 -21.03
N PRO A 341 -5.77 -15.52 -22.35
CA PRO A 341 -6.65 -14.85 -23.32
C PRO A 341 -8.16 -14.99 -23.04
N ARG A 342 -8.57 -16.06 -22.36
CA ARG A 342 -9.97 -16.33 -21.97
C ARG A 342 -10.40 -15.62 -20.67
N ALA A 343 -9.47 -15.07 -19.89
CA ALA A 343 -9.79 -14.41 -18.62
C ALA A 343 -10.70 -13.19 -18.84
N ARG A 344 -11.74 -13.08 -18.00
CA ARG A 344 -12.73 -11.99 -17.96
C ARG A 344 -13.03 -11.69 -16.49
N GLY A 345 -13.10 -10.42 -16.12
CA GLY A 345 -13.30 -10.01 -14.74
C GLY A 345 -13.22 -8.49 -14.57
N VAL A 346 -13.10 -8.04 -13.32
CA VAL A 346 -12.91 -6.64 -12.96
C VAL A 346 -11.43 -6.28 -13.01
N TYR A 347 -11.09 -5.22 -13.75
CA TYR A 347 -9.71 -4.72 -13.88
C TYR A 347 -9.49 -3.52 -12.96
N GLY A 348 -8.24 -3.31 -12.51
CA GLY A 348 -7.93 -2.14 -11.67
C GLY A 348 -6.47 -1.89 -11.28
N LEU A 349 -5.53 -2.81 -11.49
CA LEU A 349 -4.16 -2.72 -10.94
C LEU A 349 -3.45 -1.39 -11.22
N GLN A 350 -3.43 -0.95 -12.49
CA GLN A 350 -2.83 0.34 -12.86
C GLN A 350 -3.42 1.50 -12.07
N ARG A 351 -4.75 1.57 -11.99
CA ARG A 351 -5.46 2.63 -11.27
C ARG A 351 -5.18 2.59 -9.77
N LEU A 352 -5.17 1.39 -9.16
CA LEU A 352 -4.85 1.24 -7.73
C LEU A 352 -3.42 1.70 -7.43
N ALA A 353 -2.47 1.36 -8.30
CA ALA A 353 -1.07 1.78 -8.13
C ALA A 353 -0.90 3.30 -8.33
N GLU A 354 -1.38 3.85 -9.45
CA GLU A 354 -1.23 5.26 -9.78
C GLU A 354 -1.94 6.18 -8.77
N GLU A 355 -3.18 5.86 -8.35
CA GLU A 355 -3.90 6.67 -7.37
C GLU A 355 -3.32 6.60 -5.95
N THR A 356 -2.54 5.56 -5.62
CA THR A 356 -1.82 5.49 -4.33
C THR A 356 -0.40 6.04 -4.39
N GLY A 357 0.04 6.55 -5.56
CA GLY A 357 1.38 7.13 -5.79
C GLY A 357 2.44 6.16 -6.29
N GLY A 358 2.13 4.87 -6.39
CA GLY A 358 3.03 3.82 -6.88
C GLY A 358 3.02 3.66 -8.40
N VAL A 359 3.39 2.46 -8.89
CA VAL A 359 3.57 2.16 -10.31
C VAL A 359 3.11 0.74 -10.65
N GLN A 360 2.48 0.56 -11.82
CA GLN A 360 2.29 -0.75 -12.45
C GLN A 360 3.35 -0.99 -13.55
N TYR A 361 4.22 -1.98 -13.33
CA TYR A 361 5.11 -2.53 -14.35
C TYR A 361 4.42 -3.65 -15.14
N LEU A 362 4.85 -3.87 -16.39
CA LEU A 362 4.36 -4.96 -17.23
C LEU A 362 5.47 -6.01 -17.41
N ALA A 363 5.23 -7.24 -16.94
CA ALA A 363 6.20 -8.33 -17.08
C ALA A 363 6.41 -8.68 -18.56
N GLY A 364 7.67 -8.90 -18.95
CA GLY A 364 8.06 -9.07 -20.35
C GLY A 364 8.28 -7.77 -21.13
N GLN A 365 7.87 -6.61 -20.59
CA GLN A 365 8.42 -5.30 -20.98
C GLN A 365 9.49 -4.83 -19.98
N THR A 366 9.26 -5.09 -18.70
CA THR A 366 10.25 -4.98 -17.61
C THR A 366 10.47 -6.37 -17.02
N ARG A 367 11.71 -6.72 -16.68
CA ARG A 367 12.02 -7.93 -15.91
C ARG A 367 11.60 -7.77 -14.45
N TYR A 368 11.33 -8.87 -13.74
CA TYR A 368 10.98 -8.76 -12.31
C TYR A 368 12.13 -8.16 -11.50
N GLU A 369 13.39 -8.50 -11.77
CA GLU A 369 14.53 -7.94 -11.01
C GLU A 369 14.69 -6.44 -11.24
N ASP A 370 14.41 -5.94 -12.44
CA ASP A 370 14.48 -4.51 -12.77
C ASP A 370 13.28 -3.72 -12.24
N ALA A 371 12.09 -4.34 -12.16
CA ALA A 371 10.93 -3.76 -11.50
C ALA A 371 11.13 -3.67 -9.98
N PHE A 372 11.57 -4.77 -9.34
CA PHE A 372 11.84 -4.83 -7.91
C PHE A 372 12.95 -3.86 -7.48
N ARG A 373 14.05 -3.73 -8.25
CA ARG A 373 15.11 -2.75 -7.95
C ARG A 373 14.62 -1.30 -8.00
N ARG A 374 13.70 -0.98 -8.93
CA ARG A 374 13.04 0.34 -9.00
C ARG A 374 12.10 0.58 -7.83
N ILE A 375 11.33 -0.43 -7.42
CA ILE A 375 10.44 -0.38 -6.24
C ILE A 375 11.25 -0.23 -4.95
N ALA A 376 12.34 -0.99 -4.79
CA ALA A 376 13.24 -0.90 -3.64
C ALA A 376 13.88 0.50 -3.51
N GLY A 377 14.30 1.10 -4.63
CA GLY A 377 14.77 2.48 -4.67
C GLY A 377 13.68 3.50 -4.29
N ASP A 378 12.48 3.34 -4.85
CA ASP A 378 11.32 4.19 -4.57
C ASP A 378 10.96 4.18 -3.07
N LEU A 379 10.74 3.00 -2.49
CA LEU A 379 10.40 2.82 -1.08
C LEU A 379 11.42 3.41 -0.09
N ARG A 380 12.68 3.63 -0.51
CA ARG A 380 13.76 4.21 0.30
C ARG A 380 14.09 5.66 -0.01
N SER A 381 13.45 6.28 -1.01
CA SER A 381 13.64 7.70 -1.33
C SER A 381 12.37 8.33 -1.87
N GLN A 382 11.52 8.73 -0.91
CA GLN A 382 10.37 9.59 -1.10
C GLN A 382 10.55 10.84 -0.26
N ASP A 383 10.28 11.99 -0.87
CA ASP A 383 10.13 13.24 -0.14
C ASP A 383 8.72 13.29 0.44
N VAL A 384 8.54 13.92 1.60
CA VAL A 384 7.23 14.04 2.24
C VAL A 384 6.87 15.51 2.34
N LEU A 385 5.70 15.86 1.81
CA LEU A 385 5.12 17.19 1.92
C LEU A 385 4.16 17.21 3.13
N SER A 386 4.44 18.02 4.15
CA SER A 386 3.39 18.36 5.13
C SER A 386 2.51 19.48 4.59
N LEU A 387 1.20 19.34 4.76
CA LEU A 387 0.24 20.44 4.66
C LEU A 387 -0.69 20.44 5.88
N ARG A 388 -1.26 21.61 6.18
CA ARG A 388 -2.50 21.72 6.95
C ARG A 388 -3.70 21.42 6.05
N PRO A 389 -4.55 20.43 6.38
CA PRO A 389 -5.65 20.00 5.55
C PRO A 389 -6.83 20.99 5.59
N GLY A 390 -7.67 20.94 4.56
CA GLY A 390 -8.93 21.67 4.51
C GLY A 390 -10.00 21.13 5.46
N LEU A 391 -11.12 21.87 5.50
CA LEU A 391 -12.39 21.42 6.09
C LEU A 391 -13.36 21.04 4.95
N PRO A 392 -14.37 20.18 5.19
CA PRO A 392 -14.66 19.42 6.42
C PRO A 392 -13.85 18.11 6.50
N PRO A 393 -13.94 17.34 7.61
CA PRO A 393 -13.41 15.95 7.65
C PRO A 393 -14.04 15.06 6.57
N GLY A 394 -13.30 14.07 6.06
CA GLY A 394 -13.76 13.19 4.99
C GLY A 394 -12.63 12.64 4.11
N THR A 395 -12.95 12.29 2.87
CA THR A 395 -11.94 11.99 1.84
C THR A 395 -11.61 13.27 1.07
N HIS A 396 -10.33 13.63 1.04
CA HIS A 396 -9.83 14.80 0.34
C HIS A 396 -9.08 14.36 -0.91
N ARG A 397 -9.39 14.95 -2.07
CA ARG A 397 -8.64 14.74 -3.31
C ARG A 397 -7.42 15.66 -3.32
N VAL A 398 -6.24 15.12 -3.59
CA VAL A 398 -5.00 15.88 -3.71
C VAL A 398 -4.51 15.89 -5.15
N GLU A 399 -4.11 17.06 -5.63
CA GLU A 399 -3.23 17.20 -6.79
C GLU A 399 -1.89 17.79 -6.32
N VAL A 400 -0.79 17.12 -6.63
CA VAL A 400 0.56 17.68 -6.48
C VAL A 400 1.13 17.94 -7.86
N ARG A 401 1.73 19.11 -8.06
CA ARG A 401 2.51 19.45 -9.25
C ARG A 401 3.89 19.94 -8.82
N VAL A 402 4.90 19.66 -9.64
CA VAL A 402 6.27 20.14 -9.44
C VAL A 402 6.58 21.20 -10.49
N ARG A 403 7.23 22.29 -10.07
CA ARG A 403 7.52 23.47 -10.90
C ARG A 403 8.83 23.36 -11.68
N ARG A 404 9.75 22.48 -11.26
CA ARG A 404 11.00 22.20 -11.99
C ARG A 404 10.74 21.77 -13.44
N PRO A 405 11.28 22.46 -14.45
CA PRO A 405 11.11 22.10 -15.85
C PRO A 405 11.56 20.67 -16.14
N GLY A 406 10.70 19.90 -16.83
CA GLY A 406 11.00 18.50 -17.21
C GLY A 406 10.91 17.46 -16.08
N ALA A 407 10.69 17.89 -14.83
CA ALA A 407 10.43 16.98 -13.73
C ALA A 407 9.02 16.36 -13.82
N ARG A 408 8.86 15.20 -13.18
CA ARG A 408 7.59 14.49 -13.02
C ARG A 408 7.41 14.14 -11.56
N VAL A 409 6.21 14.35 -11.01
CA VAL A 409 5.86 13.97 -9.64
C VAL A 409 4.86 12.80 -9.64
N ARG A 410 5.06 11.85 -8.74
CA ARG A 410 4.02 10.89 -8.30
C ARG A 410 3.65 11.21 -6.86
N ALA A 411 2.37 11.09 -6.54
CA ALA A 411 1.78 11.33 -5.23
C ALA A 411 0.45 10.55 -5.12
N ARG A 412 -0.05 10.32 -3.90
CA ARG A 412 -1.40 9.77 -3.71
C ARG A 412 -2.48 10.77 -4.16
N SER A 413 -3.49 10.31 -4.91
CA SER A 413 -4.59 11.14 -5.42
C SER A 413 -5.57 11.62 -4.34
N ALA A 414 -5.49 11.04 -3.14
CA ALA A 414 -6.34 11.39 -2.01
C ALA A 414 -5.71 11.01 -0.66
N TYR A 415 -6.25 11.60 0.42
CA TYR A 415 -6.09 11.15 1.80
C TYR A 415 -7.45 11.11 2.52
N VAL A 416 -7.47 10.52 3.71
CA VAL A 416 -8.67 10.50 4.58
C VAL A 416 -8.39 11.30 5.83
N ARG A 417 -9.13 12.40 6.02
CA ARG A 417 -9.11 13.23 7.22
C ARG A 417 -10.13 12.69 8.23
N SER A 418 -9.64 12.23 9.37
CA SER A 418 -10.48 11.94 10.54
C SER A 418 -11.13 13.22 11.09
N PRO A 419 -12.29 13.14 11.75
CA PRO A 419 -12.75 14.21 12.64
C PRO A 419 -11.68 14.50 13.70
N LEU A 420 -11.56 15.76 14.12
CA LEU A 420 -10.82 16.10 15.33
C LEU A 420 -11.56 15.50 16.55
N PRO A 421 -10.83 15.04 17.59
CA PRO A 421 -11.40 14.40 18.78
C PRO A 421 -12.19 15.35 19.69
#